data_AF-A0A919S7W7-F1
#
_entry.id   AF-A0A919S7W7-F1
#
_cell.length_a   1.000
_cell.length_b   1.000
_cell.length_c   1.000
_cell.angle_alpha   90.00
_cell.angle_beta   90.00
_cell.angle_gamma   90.00
#
_symmetry.space_group_name_H-M   'P 1'
#
loop_
_entity.id
_entity.type
_entity.pdbx_description
1 polymer ?
#
loop_
_entity_poly.entity_id
_entity_poly.type
_entity_poly.pdbx_seq_one_letter_code
_entity_poly.pdbx_strand_id
1 'polypeptide(L)' 'MPPGPVSLFPPAVADTGEPFTQPGIFVLRVRDGEIVSSRDYFDHLTTARVRGRLDDLVAAVEAAAADRTPRPV' A
#
# COMPACT_ATOMS: atom_id res chain seq x y z
N MET A 1 -5.31 -19.75 -17.79
CA MET A 1 -3.93 -19.21 -17.76
C MET A 1 -3.23 -19.86 -16.58
N PRO A 2 -2.14 -20.61 -16.77
CA PRO A 2 -1.38 -21.11 -15.63
C PRO A 2 -0.77 -19.92 -14.86
N PRO A 3 -0.67 -19.98 -13.52
CA PRO A 3 0.01 -18.93 -12.77
C PRO A 3 1.47 -18.83 -13.25
N GLY A 4 1.93 -17.60 -13.50
CA GLY A 4 3.33 -17.36 -13.81
C GLY A 4 4.25 -17.81 -12.67
N PRO A 5 5.57 -17.96 -12.92
CA PRO A 5 6.50 -18.39 -11.90
C PRO A 5 6.46 -17.45 -10.70
N VAL A 6 6.33 -18.02 -9.49
CA VAL A 6 6.44 -17.28 -8.23
C VAL A 6 7.91 -16.89 -8.07
N SER A 7 8.21 -15.59 -8.04
CA SER A 7 9.56 -15.12 -7.76
C SER A 7 9.93 -15.43 -6.31
N LEU A 8 11.02 -16.15 -6.10
CA LEU A 8 11.58 -16.50 -4.78
C LEU A 8 12.43 -15.35 -4.17
N PHE A 9 12.63 -14.25 -4.92
CA PHE A 9 13.39 -13.10 -4.45
C PHE A 9 12.52 -12.16 -3.63
N PRO A 10 13.08 -11.52 -2.58
CA PRO A 10 12.36 -10.48 -1.84
C PRO A 10 11.89 -9.38 -2.80
N PRO A 11 10.76 -8.72 -2.52
CA PRO A 11 10.27 -7.65 -3.37
C PRO A 11 11.33 -6.55 -3.48
N ALA A 12 11.53 -6.05 -4.69
CA ALA A 12 12.54 -5.07 -5.03
C ALA A 12 11.88 -3.82 -5.66
N VAL A 13 12.46 -2.65 -5.39
CA VAL A 13 12.12 -1.41 -6.09
C VAL A 13 12.33 -1.63 -7.59
N ALA A 14 11.33 -1.33 -8.42
CA ALA A 14 11.35 -1.65 -9.85
C ALA A 14 12.55 -1.04 -10.59
N ASP A 15 12.94 0.19 -10.23
CA ASP A 15 13.98 0.92 -10.94
C ASP A 15 15.40 0.70 -10.37
N THR A 16 15.51 0.44 -9.06
CA THR A 16 16.83 0.33 -8.40
C THR A 16 17.20 -1.11 -8.04
N GLY A 17 16.24 -2.04 -8.04
CA GLY A 17 16.44 -3.41 -7.58
C GLY A 17 16.67 -3.52 -6.06
N GLU A 18 16.57 -2.42 -5.31
CA GLU A 18 16.77 -2.42 -3.87
C GLU A 18 15.65 -3.22 -3.18
N PRO A 19 15.99 -4.22 -2.34
CA PRO A 19 14.98 -4.98 -1.62
C PRO A 19 14.27 -4.09 -0.60
N PHE A 20 12.98 -4.32 -0.41
CA PHE A 20 12.22 -3.62 0.62
C PHE A 20 11.30 -4.57 1.39
N THR A 21 10.87 -4.13 2.58
CA THR A 21 9.81 -4.79 3.33
C THR A 21 8.62 -3.87 3.40
N GLN A 22 7.42 -4.42 3.24
CA GLN A 22 6.17 -3.68 3.36
C GLN A 22 5.30 -4.33 4.44
N PRO A 23 5.19 -3.71 5.63
CA PRO A 23 4.25 -4.15 6.64
C PRO A 23 2.81 -4.08 6.12
N GLY A 24 2.03 -5.11 6.41
CA GLY A 24 0.63 -5.18 6.02
C GLY A 24 -0.20 -6.03 6.96
N ILE A 25 -1.47 -5.66 7.12
CA ILE A 25 -2.48 -6.43 7.85
C ILE A 25 -3.56 -6.84 6.86
N PHE A 26 -3.84 -8.14 6.79
CA PHE A 26 -4.92 -8.71 6.00
C PHE A 26 -6.07 -9.10 6.92
N VAL A 27 -7.27 -8.57 6.65
CA VAL A 27 -8.50 -8.94 7.34
C VAL A 27 -9.42 -9.64 6.35
N LEU A 28 -9.44 -10.98 6.42
CA LEU A 28 -10.23 -11.82 5.53
C LEU A 28 -11.51 -12.27 6.23
N ARG A 29 -12.64 -12.26 5.49
CA ARG A 29 -13.85 -12.98 5.88
C ARG A 29 -13.97 -14.20 4.98
N VAL A 30 -13.97 -15.38 5.57
CA VAL A 30 -14.13 -16.66 4.87
C VAL A 30 -15.49 -17.26 5.20
N ARG A 31 -16.21 -17.76 4.19
CA ARG A 31 -17.47 -18.52 4.32
C ARG A 31 -17.44 -19.65 3.30
N ASP A 32 -17.80 -20.86 3.74
CA ASP A 32 -17.84 -22.05 2.88
C ASP A 32 -16.51 -22.35 2.14
N GLY A 33 -15.39 -22.01 2.78
CA GLY A 33 -14.05 -22.17 2.20
C GLY A 33 -13.64 -21.06 1.22
N GLU A 34 -14.51 -20.09 0.94
CA GLU A 34 -14.23 -18.97 0.02
C GLU A 34 -14.00 -17.66 0.76
N ILE A 35 -13.06 -16.83 0.27
CA ILE A 35 -12.86 -15.46 0.76
C ILE A 35 -13.98 -14.59 0.19
N VAL A 36 -14.95 -14.22 1.03
CA VAL A 36 -16.09 -13.38 0.65
C VAL A 36 -15.85 -11.88 0.90
N SER A 37 -14.75 -11.53 1.60
CA SER A 37 -14.29 -10.14 1.76
C SER A 37 -12.80 -10.14 2.12
N SER A 38 -12.05 -9.22 1.52
CA SER A 38 -10.67 -8.88 1.91
C SER A 38 -10.60 -7.40 2.25
N ARG A 39 -9.86 -7.06 3.31
CA ARG A 39 -9.45 -5.69 3.64
C ARG A 39 -7.97 -5.71 3.97
N ASP A 40 -7.21 -4.95 3.19
CA ASP A 40 -5.76 -4.97 3.27
C ASP A 40 -5.29 -3.59 3.69
N TYR A 41 -4.54 -3.53 4.77
CA TYR A 41 -3.99 -2.30 5.32
C TYR A 41 -2.49 -2.36 5.18
N PHE A 42 -1.93 -1.48 4.37
CA PHE A 42 -0.49 -1.42 4.13
C PHE A 42 0.09 -0.13 4.71
N ASP A 43 1.38 -0.17 5.01
CA ASP A 43 2.15 1.04 5.24
C ASP A 43 2.29 1.85 3.92
N HIS A 44 1.44 2.87 3.80
CA HIS A 44 1.42 3.77 2.64
C HIS A 44 2.65 4.68 2.57
N LEU A 45 3.33 4.96 3.69
CA LEU A 45 4.56 5.75 3.68
C LEU A 45 5.71 4.96 3.07
N THR A 46 5.85 3.69 3.47
CA THR A 46 6.80 2.78 2.81
C THR A 46 6.48 2.65 1.32
N THR A 47 5.21 2.51 0.95
CA THR A 47 4.81 2.47 -0.47
C THR A 47 5.29 3.71 -1.24
N ALA A 48 5.07 4.90 -0.69
CA ALA A 48 5.46 6.15 -1.32
C ALA A 48 6.99 6.29 -1.42
N ARG A 49 7.72 5.91 -0.36
CA ARG A 49 9.20 5.91 -0.35
C ARG A 49 9.78 5.00 -1.44
N VAL A 50 9.34 3.74 -1.47
CA VAL A 50 9.85 2.71 -2.40
C VAL A 50 9.55 3.08 -3.87
N ARG A 51 8.49 3.87 -4.11
CA ARG A 51 8.15 4.39 -5.43
C ARG A 51 8.77 5.75 -5.77
N GLY A 52 9.54 6.36 -4.87
CA GLY A 52 10.09 7.70 -5.06
C GLY A 52 9.02 8.81 -5.12
N ARG A 53 7.87 8.60 -4.45
CA ARG A 53 6.70 9.50 -4.46
C ARG A 53 6.37 10.07 -3.08
N LEU A 54 7.31 10.02 -2.13
CA LEU A 54 7.03 10.45 -0.75
C LEU A 54 6.74 11.96 -0.68
N ASP A 55 7.50 12.78 -1.39
CA ASP A 55 7.30 14.24 -1.39
C ASP A 55 5.95 14.63 -2.01
N ASP A 56 5.58 13.98 -3.12
CA ASP A 56 4.27 14.16 -3.75
C ASP A 56 3.11 13.82 -2.79
N LEU A 57 3.27 12.74 -2.00
CA LEU A 57 2.27 12.35 -1.00
C LEU A 57 2.13 13.43 0.08
N VAL A 58 3.24 13.94 0.60
CA VAL A 58 3.24 15.00 1.63
C VAL A 58 2.54 16.25 1.09
N ALA A 59 2.92 16.71 -0.12
CA ALA A 59 2.31 17.88 -0.75
C ALA A 59 0.79 17.71 -0.94
N ALA A 60 0.34 16.52 -1.35
CA ALA A 60 -1.08 16.22 -1.51
C ALA A 60 -1.84 16.24 -0.18
N VAL A 61 -1.24 15.74 0.91
CA VAL A 61 -1.84 15.76 2.25
C VAL A 61 -1.94 17.19 2.78
N GLU A 62 -0.91 18.01 2.59
CA GLU A 62 -0.91 19.43 2.98
C GLU A 62 -2.00 20.22 2.24
N ALA A 63 -2.10 20.04 0.92
CA ALA A 63 -3.16 20.67 0.13
C ALA A 63 -4.56 20.23 0.60
N ALA A 64 -4.76 18.93 0.83
CA ALA A 64 -6.02 18.39 1.34
C ALA A 64 -6.35 18.85 2.78
N ALA A 65 -5.34 19.21 3.57
CA ALA A 65 -5.55 19.80 4.89
C ALA A 65 -5.98 21.27 4.78
N ALA A 66 -5.38 22.03 3.86
CA ALA A 66 -5.74 23.43 3.60
C ALA A 66 -7.17 23.58 3.06
N ASP A 67 -7.61 22.64 2.22
CA ASP A 67 -8.97 22.64 1.66
C ASP A 67 -10.06 22.21 2.66
N ARG A 68 -9.65 21.61 3.78
CA ARG A 68 -10.59 21.11 4.78
C ARG A 68 -11.05 22.26 5.66
N THR A 69 -12.22 22.84 5.38
CA THR A 69 -12.89 23.70 6.35
C THR A 69 -13.08 22.91 7.66
N PRO A 70 -12.60 23.40 8.81
CA PRO A 70 -12.78 22.71 10.08
C PRO A 70 -14.28 22.48 10.31
N ARG A 71 -14.68 21.22 10.53
CA ARG A 71 -16.06 20.93 10.89
C ARG A 71 -16.24 21.38 12.35
N PRO A 72 -17.22 22.24 12.68
CA PRO A 72 -17.47 22.58 14.08
C PRO A 72 -17.80 21.31 14.86
N VAL A 73 -17.18 21.17 16.03
CA VAL A 73 -17.43 20.10 17.02
C VAL A 73 -18.74 20.34 17.75
#